data_AF-A0A0G0VVV7-F1
#
_entry.id   AF-A0A0G0VVV7-F1
#
_cell.length_a   1.000
_cell.length_b   1.000
_cell.length_c   1.000
_cell.angle_alpha   90.00
_cell.angle_beta   90.00
_cell.angle_gamma   90.00
#
_symmetry.space_group_name_H-M   'P 1'
#
loop_
_entity.id
_entity.type
_entity.pdbx_description
1 polymer ?
#
loop_
_entity_poly.entity_id
_entity_poly.type
_entity_poly.pdbx_seq_one_letter_code
_entity_poly.pdbx_strand_id
1 'polypeptide(L)'
;MKTQWKKLLKYLAFTEHNPSVSGHSDKKTVEILTRKREKIDKINYSLIQNGSNSVKKVFNSLEIDILSDGKLAIPVKALDLIDFALVSIHSNFDLDRNSMTKRVISALSHPKTLIFAHPTARKINEREGVELNWPEIFDYCLKNNKWIEINCDPMRLDLPDSLVRNRRPQL
;
A
#
# COMPACT_ATOMS: atom_id res chain seq x y z
N MET A 1 11.05 -20.24 16.86
CA MET A 1 9.76 -19.54 17.10
C MET A 1 8.83 -19.78 15.91
N LYS A 2 8.08 -20.90 15.90
CA LYS A 2 7.09 -21.16 14.84
C LYS A 2 5.95 -20.14 15.05
N THR A 3 5.74 -19.27 14.06
CA THR A 3 4.84 -18.12 14.16
C THR A 3 3.38 -18.57 14.32
N GLN A 4 2.88 -18.53 15.55
CA GLN A 4 1.52 -18.94 15.94
C GLN A 4 0.42 -18.12 15.22
N TRP A 5 0.72 -16.91 14.74
CA TRP A 5 -0.23 -16.06 14.01
C TRP A 5 -0.84 -16.74 12.78
N LYS A 6 -0.10 -17.66 12.15
CA LYS A 6 -0.55 -18.36 10.94
C LYS A 6 -1.91 -19.02 11.14
N LYS A 7 -2.18 -19.56 12.34
CA LYS A 7 -3.41 -20.31 12.64
C LYS A 7 -4.70 -19.48 12.63
N LEU A 8 -4.62 -18.14 12.67
CA LEU A 8 -5.79 -17.27 12.74
C LEU A 8 -6.08 -16.51 11.43
N LEU A 9 -5.14 -16.49 10.49
CA LEU A 9 -5.29 -15.73 9.24
C LEU A 9 -5.92 -16.59 8.15
N LYS A 10 -6.99 -16.07 7.53
CA LYS A 10 -7.59 -16.67 6.32
C LYS A 10 -6.93 -16.16 5.03
N TYR A 11 -6.33 -14.98 5.08
CA TYR A 11 -5.74 -14.31 3.94
C TYR A 11 -4.39 -13.70 4.31
N LEU A 12 -3.52 -13.60 3.33
CA LEU A 12 -2.22 -12.94 3.44
C LEU A 12 -1.98 -12.12 2.17
N ALA A 13 -1.33 -10.98 2.26
CA ALA A 13 -0.86 -10.23 1.11
C ALA A 13 0.66 -10.10 1.17
N PHE A 14 1.34 -10.30 0.05
CA PHE A 14 2.73 -9.89 -0.10
C PHE A 14 2.76 -8.51 -0.74
N THR A 15 3.43 -7.57 -0.07
CA THR A 15 3.39 -6.14 -0.33
C THR A 15 4.80 -5.55 -0.33
N GLU A 16 5.78 -6.24 -0.89
CA GLU A 16 7.12 -5.67 -1.03
C GLU A 16 7.10 -4.37 -1.87
N HIS A 17 8.13 -3.56 -1.73
CA HIS A 17 8.30 -2.35 -2.52
C HIS A 17 8.36 -2.66 -4.03
N ASN A 18 7.92 -1.69 -4.82
CA ASN A 18 8.10 -1.73 -6.27
C ASN A 18 9.58 -1.89 -6.68
N PRO A 19 9.85 -2.46 -7.87
CA PRO A 19 11.20 -2.43 -8.45
C PRO A 19 11.75 -1.01 -8.56
N SER A 20 13.08 -0.86 -8.46
CA SER A 20 13.75 0.44 -8.51
C SER A 20 13.44 1.19 -9.82
N VAL A 21 12.95 2.43 -9.69
CA VAL A 21 12.63 3.32 -10.82
C VAL A 21 13.90 3.68 -11.61
N SER A 22 15.01 3.95 -10.92
CA SER A 22 16.28 4.31 -11.57
C SER A 22 17.07 3.11 -12.10
N GLY A 23 16.86 1.92 -11.51
CA GLY A 23 17.60 0.71 -11.84
C GLY A 23 16.99 -0.17 -12.93
N HIS A 24 15.72 0.07 -13.30
CA HIS A 24 14.98 -0.82 -14.20
C HIS A 24 14.20 -0.05 -15.26
N SER A 25 14.24 -0.54 -16.50
CA SER A 25 13.31 -0.11 -17.55
C SER A 25 11.91 -0.66 -17.30
N ASP A 26 10.90 -0.03 -17.91
CA ASP A 26 9.51 -0.53 -17.86
C ASP A 26 9.38 -2.01 -18.25
N LYS A 27 10.13 -2.45 -19.26
CA LYS A 27 10.14 -3.85 -19.70
C LYS A 27 10.67 -4.75 -18.59
N LYS A 28 11.74 -4.32 -17.90
CA LYS A 28 12.32 -5.09 -16.81
C LYS A 28 11.40 -5.14 -15.59
N THR A 29 10.74 -4.03 -15.26
CA THR A 29 9.74 -3.97 -14.19
C THR A 29 8.60 -4.95 -14.45
N VAL A 30 8.04 -4.96 -15.66
CA VAL A 30 7.01 -5.95 -16.04
C VAL A 30 7.53 -7.38 -15.90
N GLU A 31 8.73 -7.69 -16.39
CA GLU A 31 9.33 -9.03 -16.27
C GLU A 31 9.46 -9.49 -14.80
N ILE A 32 9.90 -8.59 -13.90
CA ILE A 32 10.02 -8.89 -12.47
C ILE A 32 8.65 -9.21 -11.87
N LEU A 33 7.64 -8.39 -12.17
CA LEU A 33 6.29 -8.57 -11.61
C LEU A 33 5.56 -9.78 -12.19
N THR A 34 5.79 -10.13 -13.45
CA THR A 34 5.29 -11.38 -14.03
C THR A 34 5.85 -12.59 -13.27
N ARG A 35 7.16 -12.62 -13.00
CA ARG A 35 7.77 -13.70 -12.22
C ARG A 35 7.26 -13.75 -10.79
N LYS A 36 6.99 -12.59 -10.17
CA LYS A 36 6.35 -12.52 -8.86
C LYS A 36 4.96 -13.16 -8.90
N ARG A 37 4.14 -12.80 -9.89
CA ARG A 37 2.80 -13.37 -10.08
C ARG A 37 2.83 -14.89 -10.18
N GLU A 38 3.71 -15.43 -11.03
CA GLU A 38 3.88 -16.88 -11.19
C GLU A 38 4.25 -17.58 -9.87
N LYS A 39 5.10 -16.96 -9.03
CA LYS A 39 5.44 -17.51 -7.70
C LYS A 39 4.23 -17.51 -6.77
N ILE A 40 3.45 -16.43 -6.74
CA ILE A 40 2.25 -16.35 -5.91
C ILE A 40 1.19 -17.37 -6.39
N ASP A 41 1.02 -17.54 -7.69
CA ASP A 41 0.09 -18.51 -8.25
C ASP A 41 0.49 -19.95 -7.87
N LYS A 42 1.79 -20.28 -7.88
CA LYS A 42 2.30 -21.57 -7.37
C LYS A 42 2.04 -21.77 -5.87
N ILE A 43 2.18 -20.71 -5.07
CA ILE A 43 1.86 -20.76 -3.63
C ILE A 43 0.36 -21.01 -3.45
N ASN A 44 -0.50 -20.26 -4.13
CA ASN A 44 -1.95 -20.44 -4.05
C ASN A 44 -2.40 -21.83 -4.49
N TYR A 45 -1.81 -22.37 -5.58
CA TYR A 45 -2.06 -23.74 -6.01
C TYR A 45 -1.71 -24.74 -4.90
N SER A 46 -0.53 -24.59 -4.29
CA SER A 46 -0.08 -25.45 -3.19
C SER A 46 -0.97 -25.32 -1.94
N LEU A 47 -1.52 -24.14 -1.65
CA LEU A 47 -2.43 -23.93 -0.53
C LEU A 47 -3.74 -24.72 -0.70
N ILE A 48 -4.28 -24.76 -1.92
CA ILE A 48 -5.50 -25.52 -2.24
C ILE A 48 -5.25 -27.03 -2.07
N GLN A 49 -4.11 -27.54 -2.56
CA GLN A 49 -3.80 -28.97 -2.52
C GLN A 49 -3.57 -29.50 -1.09
N ASN A 50 -3.00 -28.69 -0.20
CA ASN A 50 -2.59 -29.16 1.14
C ASN A 50 -3.72 -29.21 2.18
N GLY A 51 -4.93 -28.71 1.89
CA GLY A 51 -6.19 -28.92 2.64
C GLY A 51 -6.27 -28.50 4.12
N SER A 52 -5.13 -28.25 4.78
CA SER A 52 -4.97 -28.11 6.23
C SER A 52 -4.35 -26.77 6.63
N ASN A 53 -4.20 -25.86 5.67
CA ASN A 53 -3.71 -24.50 5.92
C ASN A 53 -4.86 -23.57 6.32
N SER A 54 -4.61 -22.80 7.38
CA SER A 54 -5.48 -21.71 7.84
C SER A 54 -5.60 -20.59 6.80
N VAL A 55 -4.49 -20.29 6.12
CA VAL A 55 -4.45 -19.33 5.01
C VAL A 55 -5.00 -19.97 3.74
N LYS A 56 -6.09 -19.39 3.22
CA LYS A 56 -6.81 -19.85 2.02
C LYS A 56 -6.37 -19.18 0.74
N LYS A 57 -5.86 -17.95 0.83
CA LYS A 57 -5.38 -17.19 -0.33
C LYS A 57 -4.27 -16.21 0.05
N VAL A 58 -3.30 -16.13 -0.84
CA VAL A 58 -2.25 -15.13 -0.85
C VAL A 58 -2.52 -14.16 -2.00
N PHE A 59 -2.55 -12.87 -1.68
CA PHE A 59 -2.70 -11.80 -2.67
C PHE A 59 -1.34 -11.36 -3.21
N ASN A 60 -1.24 -11.26 -4.53
CA ASN A 60 -0.08 -10.72 -5.22
C ASN A 60 -0.18 -9.19 -5.25
N SER A 61 0.37 -8.50 -4.25
CA SER A 61 0.23 -7.03 -4.11
C SER A 61 1.58 -6.32 -4.14
N LEU A 62 1.61 -5.00 -4.04
CA LEU A 62 2.83 -4.22 -3.87
C LEU A 62 2.58 -3.04 -2.97
N GLU A 63 3.62 -2.59 -2.29
CA GLU A 63 3.72 -1.22 -1.83
C GLU A 63 4.42 -0.39 -2.92
N ILE A 64 3.74 0.61 -3.45
CA ILE A 64 4.23 1.42 -4.59
C ILE A 64 4.50 2.85 -4.12
N ASP A 65 5.72 3.31 -4.36
CA ASP A 65 6.08 4.69 -4.07
C ASP A 65 5.23 5.68 -4.87
N ILE A 66 4.78 6.74 -4.21
CA ILE A 66 4.17 7.91 -4.83
C ILE A 66 5.31 8.83 -5.27
N LEU A 67 5.48 9.05 -6.57
CA LEU A 67 6.47 9.98 -7.11
C LEU A 67 6.11 11.44 -6.74
N SER A 68 7.07 12.36 -6.89
CA SER A 68 6.88 13.78 -6.53
C SER A 68 5.74 14.45 -7.29
N ASP A 69 5.44 13.99 -8.52
CA ASP A 69 4.35 14.45 -9.37
C ASP A 69 3.02 13.70 -9.13
N GLY A 70 2.96 12.80 -8.14
CA GLY A 70 1.77 12.02 -7.81
C GLY A 70 1.54 10.80 -8.70
N LYS A 71 2.46 10.47 -9.61
CA LYS A 71 2.42 9.20 -10.37
C LYS A 71 2.91 8.03 -9.51
N LEU A 72 2.61 6.83 -9.97
CA LEU A 72 3.05 5.58 -9.37
C LEU A 72 4.45 5.22 -9.87
N ALA A 73 5.30 4.69 -9.00
CA ALA A 73 6.66 4.26 -9.29
C ALA A 73 6.77 2.95 -10.11
N ILE A 74 5.73 2.60 -10.88
CA ILE A 74 5.73 1.51 -11.87
C ILE A 74 4.93 1.93 -13.10
N PRO A 75 5.20 1.38 -14.29
CA PRO A 75 4.39 1.66 -15.47
C PRO A 75 2.97 1.10 -15.30
N VAL A 76 1.96 1.82 -15.83
CA VAL A 76 0.53 1.49 -15.66
C VAL A 76 0.21 0.05 -16.04
N LYS A 77 0.77 -0.46 -17.16
CA LYS A 77 0.60 -1.86 -17.60
C LYS A 77 1.05 -2.91 -16.58
N ALA A 78 1.93 -2.56 -15.65
CA ALA A 78 2.40 -3.48 -14.62
C ALA A 78 1.38 -3.63 -13.47
N LEU A 79 0.43 -2.71 -13.33
CA LEU A 79 -0.64 -2.78 -12.33
C LEU A 79 -1.61 -3.94 -12.61
N ASP A 80 -1.70 -4.41 -13.85
CA ASP A 80 -2.52 -5.58 -14.21
C ASP A 80 -1.95 -6.90 -13.69
N LEU A 81 -0.66 -6.93 -13.33
CA LEU A 81 0.01 -8.13 -12.83
C LEU A 81 -0.24 -8.35 -11.33
N ILE A 82 -0.75 -7.35 -10.61
CA ILE A 82 -1.01 -7.39 -9.18
C ILE A 82 -2.52 -7.39 -8.89
N ASP A 83 -2.90 -7.99 -7.76
CA ASP A 83 -4.28 -8.03 -7.30
C ASP A 83 -4.71 -6.62 -6.87
N PHE A 84 -3.89 -5.96 -6.04
CA PHE A 84 -4.03 -4.56 -5.62
C PHE A 84 -2.69 -3.96 -5.21
N ALA A 85 -2.65 -2.64 -5.03
CA ALA A 85 -1.52 -1.89 -4.53
C ALA A 85 -1.87 -1.11 -3.26
N LEU A 86 -0.87 -1.02 -2.40
CA LEU A 86 -0.74 0.04 -1.42
C LEU A 86 0.12 1.14 -2.04
N VAL A 87 -0.14 2.38 -1.68
CA VAL A 87 0.69 3.53 -2.10
C VAL A 87 1.18 4.29 -0.88
N SER A 88 2.40 4.82 -0.93
CA SER A 88 3.02 5.47 0.21
C SER A 88 4.02 6.56 -0.17
N ILE A 89 4.29 7.46 0.79
CA ILE A 89 5.21 8.59 0.63
C ILE A 89 6.57 8.19 1.21
N HIS A 90 7.58 8.12 0.35
CA HIS A 90 8.97 7.82 0.76
C HIS A 90 9.99 8.89 0.38
N SER A 91 9.53 9.99 -0.22
CA SER A 91 10.38 11.07 -0.68
C SER A 91 9.63 12.38 -0.70
N ASN A 92 10.40 13.47 -0.75
CA ASN A 92 9.88 14.84 -0.90
C ASN A 92 8.84 15.17 0.18
N PHE A 93 9.25 15.03 1.44
CA PHE A 93 8.39 15.17 2.62
C PHE A 93 8.01 16.64 2.90
N ASP A 94 8.78 17.59 2.40
CA ASP A 94 8.66 19.03 2.71
C ASP A 94 7.68 19.78 1.79
N LEU A 95 6.79 19.07 1.09
CA LEU A 95 5.73 19.73 0.31
C LEU A 95 4.72 20.42 1.24
N ASP A 96 4.18 21.54 0.78
CA ASP A 96 3.05 22.15 1.46
C ASP A 96 1.83 21.22 1.48
N ARG A 97 0.95 21.42 2.46
CA ARG A 97 -0.24 20.61 2.71
C ARG A 97 -1.09 20.36 1.46
N ASN A 98 -1.30 21.39 0.62
CA ASN A 98 -2.17 21.27 -0.55
C ASN A 98 -1.49 20.46 -1.66
N SER A 99 -0.19 20.71 -1.90
CA SER A 99 0.59 19.95 -2.87
C SER A 99 0.73 18.49 -2.48
N MET A 100 1.01 18.20 -1.20
CA MET A 100 1.10 16.82 -0.71
C MET A 100 -0.25 16.09 -0.81
N THR A 101 -1.36 16.76 -0.48
CA THR A 101 -2.71 16.18 -0.61
C THR A 101 -3.02 15.81 -2.06
N LYS A 102 -2.76 16.72 -3.02
CA LYS A 102 -2.96 16.45 -4.46
C LYS A 102 -2.10 15.30 -4.96
N ARG A 103 -0.84 15.24 -4.53
CA ARG A 103 0.11 14.17 -4.85
C ARG A 103 -0.45 12.80 -4.41
N VAL A 104 -0.96 12.71 -3.18
CA VAL A 104 -1.57 11.47 -2.65
C VAL A 104 -2.84 11.09 -3.40
N ILE A 105 -3.76 12.02 -3.61
CA ILE A 105 -5.02 11.77 -4.32
C ILE A 105 -4.77 11.30 -5.75
N SER A 106 -3.79 11.90 -6.46
CA SER A 106 -3.37 11.46 -7.78
C SER A 106 -2.98 9.98 -7.79
N ALA A 107 -2.15 9.54 -6.84
CA ALA A 107 -1.74 8.14 -6.75
C ALA A 107 -2.90 7.20 -6.38
N LEU A 108 -3.82 7.64 -5.53
CA LEU A 108 -5.01 6.87 -5.15
C LEU A 108 -6.07 6.77 -6.26
N SER A 109 -5.96 7.57 -7.32
CA SER A 109 -6.97 7.60 -8.40
C SER A 109 -7.04 6.33 -9.25
N HIS A 110 -5.96 5.54 -9.28
CA HIS A 110 -5.95 4.32 -10.07
C HIS A 110 -6.85 3.22 -9.45
N PRO A 111 -7.63 2.44 -10.21
CA PRO A 111 -8.51 1.41 -9.65
C PRO A 111 -7.79 0.34 -8.82
N LYS A 112 -6.54 0.01 -9.20
CA LYS A 112 -5.70 -0.96 -8.49
C LYS A 112 -5.06 -0.41 -7.20
N THR A 113 -4.97 0.90 -7.00
CA THR A 113 -4.43 1.47 -5.75
C THR A 113 -5.54 1.52 -4.73
N LEU A 114 -5.51 0.60 -3.77
CA LEU A 114 -6.63 0.40 -2.83
C LEU A 114 -6.33 0.93 -1.44
N ILE A 115 -5.06 1.03 -1.04
CA ILE A 115 -4.69 1.34 0.34
C ILE A 115 -3.66 2.47 0.35
N PHE A 116 -3.87 3.48 1.16
CA PHE A 116 -2.84 4.45 1.52
C PHE A 116 -2.06 3.92 2.73
N ALA A 117 -0.83 3.44 2.49
CA ALA A 117 0.03 2.82 3.49
C ALA A 117 0.78 3.87 4.32
N HIS A 118 0.88 3.62 5.64
CA HIS A 118 1.44 4.52 6.66
C HIS A 118 1.33 6.00 6.26
N PRO A 119 0.09 6.54 6.30
CA PRO A 119 -0.33 7.75 5.61
C PRO A 119 0.46 9.02 5.94
N THR A 120 0.85 9.20 7.21
CA THR A 120 1.60 10.39 7.63
C THR A 120 3.07 10.29 7.22
N ALA A 121 3.55 9.09 6.88
CA ALA A 121 4.96 8.78 6.64
C ALA A 121 5.87 9.13 7.84
N ARG A 122 5.31 9.31 9.03
CA ARG A 122 6.08 9.59 10.25
C ARG A 122 6.98 8.42 10.61
N LYS A 123 8.05 8.75 11.32
CA LYS A 123 8.87 7.80 12.06
C LYS A 123 9.12 8.35 13.46
N ILE A 124 8.62 7.64 14.47
CA ILE A 124 8.69 8.06 15.87
C ILE A 124 10.16 8.29 16.24
N ASN A 125 10.45 9.48 16.79
CA ASN A 125 11.79 9.97 17.16
C ASN A 125 12.79 10.21 16.00
N GLU A 126 12.37 10.08 14.73
CA GLU A 126 13.25 10.31 13.57
C GLU A 126 12.73 11.38 12.62
N ARG A 127 11.43 11.36 12.31
CA ARG A 127 10.84 12.23 11.30
C ARG A 127 9.38 12.51 11.61
N GLU A 128 9.04 13.79 11.69
CA GLU A 128 7.66 14.25 11.78
C GLU A 128 6.85 13.83 10.53
N GLY A 129 5.54 13.66 10.71
CA GLY A 129 4.65 13.32 9.61
C GLY A 129 4.54 14.45 8.58
N VAL A 130 4.16 14.11 7.35
CA VAL A 130 3.79 15.11 6.34
C VAL A 130 2.45 15.76 6.68
N GLU A 131 2.29 17.00 6.25
CA GLU A 131 1.02 17.71 6.39
C GLU A 131 0.05 17.32 5.26
N LEU A 132 -1.15 16.90 5.64
CA LEU A 132 -2.21 16.48 4.72
C LEU A 132 -3.55 17.12 5.09
N ASN A 133 -4.36 17.40 4.08
CA ASN A 133 -5.75 17.76 4.29
C ASN A 133 -6.59 16.51 4.59
N TRP A 134 -6.56 16.06 5.85
CA TRP A 134 -7.25 14.83 6.27
C TRP A 134 -8.74 14.76 5.92
N PRO A 135 -9.55 15.83 6.10
CA PRO A 135 -10.94 15.82 5.62
C PRO A 135 -11.06 15.46 4.13
N GLU A 136 -10.20 16.04 3.28
CA GLU A 136 -10.21 15.78 1.84
C GLU A 136 -9.74 14.35 1.52
N ILE A 137 -8.71 13.86 2.20
CA ILE A 137 -8.22 12.48 2.04
C ILE A 137 -9.30 11.47 2.46
N PHE A 138 -9.95 11.66 3.62
CA PHE A 138 -11.02 10.79 4.09
C PHE A 138 -12.21 10.79 3.14
N ASP A 139 -12.62 11.96 2.67
CA ASP A 139 -13.71 12.10 1.70
C ASP A 139 -13.41 11.40 0.39
N TYR A 140 -12.19 11.57 -0.12
CA TYR A 140 -11.74 10.92 -1.34
C TYR A 140 -11.73 9.40 -1.18
N CYS A 141 -11.13 8.89 -0.10
CA CYS A 141 -11.05 7.46 0.16
C CYS A 141 -12.44 6.83 0.31
N LEU A 142 -13.35 7.47 1.05
CA LEU A 142 -14.72 7.00 1.22
C LEU A 142 -15.47 6.95 -0.11
N LYS A 143 -15.41 8.02 -0.92
CA LYS A 143 -16.11 8.10 -2.21
C LYS A 143 -15.58 7.12 -3.24
N ASN A 144 -14.29 6.77 -3.18
CA ASN A 144 -13.61 5.97 -4.20
C ASN A 144 -13.25 4.55 -3.74
N ASN A 145 -13.84 4.07 -2.64
CA ASN A 145 -13.57 2.74 -2.06
C ASN A 145 -12.09 2.46 -1.81
N LYS A 146 -11.39 3.46 -1.24
CA LYS A 146 -9.99 3.35 -0.82
C LYS A 146 -9.91 3.22 0.69
N TRP A 147 -8.88 2.51 1.13
CA TRP A 147 -8.58 2.20 2.51
C TRP A 147 -7.40 3.04 2.98
N ILE A 148 -7.34 3.29 4.28
CA ILE A 148 -6.24 4.01 4.92
C ILE A 148 -5.66 3.07 5.98
N GLU A 149 -4.35 2.87 5.95
CA GLU A 149 -3.69 1.91 6.81
C GLU A 149 -3.55 2.43 8.26
N ILE A 150 -3.71 1.52 9.22
CA ILE A 150 -3.17 1.66 10.58
C ILE A 150 -2.00 0.69 10.70
N ASN A 151 -0.81 1.19 10.41
CA ASN A 151 0.43 0.44 10.39
C ASN A 151 0.90 0.18 11.82
N CYS A 152 1.09 -1.09 12.15
CA CYS A 152 1.43 -1.54 13.50
C CYS A 152 2.93 -1.65 13.77
N ASP A 153 3.79 -1.20 12.84
CA ASP A 153 5.22 -1.08 13.12
C ASP A 153 5.42 -0.15 14.34
N PRO A 154 6.12 -0.60 15.41
CA PRO A 154 6.36 0.20 16.60
C PRO A 154 7.08 1.52 16.35
N MET A 155 7.83 1.63 15.24
CA MET A 155 8.51 2.86 14.84
C MET A 155 7.58 3.82 14.08
N ARG A 156 6.37 3.39 13.70
CA ARG A 156 5.41 4.19 12.93
C ARG A 156 4.12 4.45 13.70
N LEU A 157 3.41 3.39 14.09
CA LEU A 157 2.05 3.45 14.65
C LEU A 157 1.13 4.39 13.85
N ASP A 158 1.04 4.21 12.54
CA ASP A 158 0.54 5.20 11.58
C ASP A 158 -0.55 4.62 10.68
N LEU A 159 -1.82 4.99 10.76
CA LEU A 159 -2.36 6.25 11.25
C LEU A 159 -2.35 6.46 12.78
N PRO A 160 -2.00 7.66 13.29
CA PRO A 160 -2.14 7.99 14.71
C PRO A 160 -3.60 7.89 15.17
N ASP A 161 -3.78 7.49 16.43
CA ASP A 161 -5.07 7.34 17.09
C ASP A 161 -5.97 8.59 17.03
N SER A 162 -5.37 9.78 17.11
CA SER A 162 -6.06 11.07 16.97
C SER A 162 -6.78 11.20 15.62
N LEU A 163 -6.18 10.71 14.54
CA LEU A 163 -6.77 10.70 13.20
C LEU A 163 -7.72 9.50 13.01
N VAL A 164 -7.43 8.34 13.61
CA VAL A 164 -8.33 7.17 13.58
C VAL A 164 -9.66 7.48 14.27
N ARG A 165 -9.62 8.16 15.42
CA ARG A 165 -10.80 8.53 16.20
C ARG A 165 -11.61 9.64 15.55
N ASN A 166 -11.03 10.38 14.61
CA ASN A 166 -11.65 11.52 13.94
C ASN A 166 -12.75 11.03 12.98
N ARG A 167 -13.86 10.57 13.57
CA ARG A 167 -15.12 10.34 12.89
C ARG A 167 -15.59 11.68 12.35
N ARG A 168 -15.91 11.72 11.06
CA ARG A 168 -16.92 12.65 10.58
C ARG A 168 -18.13 12.59 11.53
N PRO A 169 -18.65 13.74 12.01
CA PRO A 169 -20.03 13.79 12.49
C PRO A 169 -20.90 13.13 11.43
N GLN A 170 -21.82 12.28 11.89
CA GLN A 170 -22.69 11.45 11.07
C GLN A 170 -23.34 12.25 9.93
N LEU A 171 -23.44 11.62 8.75
CA LEU A 171 -24.49 11.97 7.79
C LEU A 171 -25.86 11.83 8.45
#